data_AF-A0A6L3ESG1-F1
#
_entry.id   AF-A0A6L3ESG1-F1
#
_cell.length_a   1.000
_cell.length_b   1.000
_cell.length_c   1.000
_cell.angle_alpha   90.00
_cell.angle_beta   90.00
_cell.angle_gamma   90.00
#
_symmetry.space_group_name_H-M   'P 1'
#
loop_
_entity.id
_entity.type
_entity.pdbx_description
1 polymer ?
#
loop_
_entity_poly.entity_id
_entity_poly.type
_entity_poly.pdbx_seq_one_letter_code
_entity_poly.pdbx_strand_id
1 'polypeptide(L)'
;AVTNLTLMMNMTETNRAGVYLGAWGFAQAVGVGTGTLLGGVIRDITLAITNQDLFSYYAVYGFEIILLMFAFPYIMELDVTRFREIAQINVTEILAKTGDAA
;
A
#
# COMPACT_ATOMS: atom_id res chain seq x y z
N ALA A 1 12.60 11.67 3.58
CA ALA A 1 11.74 10.47 3.51
C ALA A 1 12.55 9.18 3.64
N VAL A 2 13.64 9.01 2.86
CA VAL A 2 14.51 7.81 2.90
C VAL A 2 15.10 7.53 4.29
N THR A 3 15.47 8.57 5.05
CA THR A 3 16.11 8.43 6.38
C THR A 3 15.25 7.70 7.42
N ASN A 4 13.92 7.83 7.38
CA ASN A 4 13.02 7.15 8.32
C ASN A 4 12.86 5.67 7.96
N LEU A 5 12.88 5.36 6.66
CA LEU A 5 12.85 4.01 6.12
C LEU A 5 14.15 3.25 6.43
N THR A 6 15.30 3.93 6.31
CA THR A 6 16.61 3.39 6.70
C THR A 6 16.69 3.11 8.19
N LEU A 7 16.05 3.93 9.03
CA LEU A 7 16.01 3.72 10.48
C LEU A 7 15.20 2.46 10.86
N MET A 8 14.04 2.22 10.24
CA MET A 8 13.26 0.99 10.44
C MET A 8 13.96 -0.26 9.87
N MET A 9 14.67 -0.11 8.75
CA MET A 9 15.50 -1.16 8.15
C MET A 9 16.61 -1.63 9.10
N ASN A 10 17.16 -0.70 9.89
CA ASN A 10 18.22 -0.99 10.85
C ASN A 10 17.70 -1.67 12.14
N MET A 11 16.38 -1.61 12.40
CA MET A 11 15.73 -2.23 13.57
C MET A 11 15.10 -3.61 13.31
N THR A 12 14.94 -4.01 12.04
CA THR A 12 14.35 -5.29 11.66
C THR A 12 15.48 -6.24 11.22
N GLU A 13 15.60 -7.41 11.85
CA GLU A 13 16.63 -8.43 11.54
C GLU A 13 16.98 -8.49 10.05
N THR A 14 18.28 -8.32 9.77
CA THR A 14 18.91 -8.04 8.47
C THR A 14 18.56 -9.02 7.34
N ASN A 15 17.92 -10.15 7.63
CA ASN A 15 17.71 -11.24 6.69
C ASN A 15 16.47 -11.08 5.77
N ARG A 16 15.50 -10.21 6.08
CA ARG A 16 14.25 -10.05 5.27
C ARG A 16 13.92 -8.62 4.86
N ALA A 17 14.73 -7.65 5.26
CA ALA A 17 14.45 -6.23 5.05
C ALA A 17 14.30 -5.85 3.57
N GLY A 18 15.07 -6.48 2.66
CA GLY A 18 14.98 -6.21 1.21
C GLY A 18 13.63 -6.61 0.59
N VAL A 19 13.04 -7.72 1.03
CA VAL A 19 11.74 -8.20 0.52
C VAL A 19 10.60 -7.29 1.00
N TYR A 20 10.62 -6.89 2.27
CA TYR A 20 9.63 -5.94 2.80
C TYR A 20 9.76 -4.54 2.16
N LEU A 21 10.99 -4.08 1.94
CA LEU A 21 11.23 -2.81 1.25
C LEU A 21 10.75 -2.85 -0.21
N GLY A 22 10.99 -3.97 -0.90
CA GLY A 22 10.50 -4.19 -2.27
C GLY A 22 8.97 -4.22 -2.33
N ALA A 23 8.31 -4.93 -1.41
CA ALA A 23 6.85 -4.98 -1.32
C ALA A 23 6.25 -3.59 -1.00
N TRP A 24 6.85 -2.85 -0.06
CA TRP A 24 6.44 -1.48 0.26
C TRP A 24 6.61 -0.53 -0.93
N GLY A 25 7.76 -0.58 -1.62
CA GLY A 25 8.02 0.22 -2.80
C GLY A 25 7.07 -0.11 -3.97
N PHE A 26 6.74 -1.39 -4.17
CA PHE A 26 5.76 -1.82 -5.16
C PHE A 26 4.36 -1.28 -4.83
N ALA A 27 3.90 -1.45 -3.58
CA ALA A 27 2.62 -0.93 -3.13
C ALA A 27 2.53 0.61 -3.28
N GLN A 28 3.62 1.32 -2.95
CA GLN A 28 3.70 2.76 -3.14
C GLN A 28 3.64 3.16 -4.62
N ALA A 29 4.39 2.49 -5.49
CA ALA A 29 4.41 2.77 -6.92
C ALA A 29 3.03 2.54 -7.55
N VAL A 30 2.35 1.45 -7.18
CA VAL A 30 0.98 1.17 -7.63
C VAL A 30 0.02 2.23 -7.10
N GLY A 31 0.10 2.59 -5.81
CA GLY A 31 -0.77 3.61 -5.22
C GLY A 31 -0.64 4.97 -5.91
N VAL A 32 0.60 5.43 -6.13
CA VAL A 32 0.86 6.69 -6.84
C VAL A 32 0.42 6.61 -8.30
N GLY A 33 0.74 5.52 -8.99
CA GLY A 33 0.38 5.32 -10.40
C GLY A 33 -1.13 5.32 -10.60
N THR A 34 -1.86 4.51 -9.82
CA THR A 34 -3.32 4.44 -9.87
C THR A 34 -3.97 5.75 -9.46
N GLY A 35 -3.50 6.41 -8.40
CA GLY A 35 -4.04 7.70 -7.96
C GLY A 35 -3.86 8.79 -9.01
N THR A 36 -2.69 8.86 -9.67
CA THR A 36 -2.43 9.84 -10.72
C THR A 36 -3.32 9.61 -11.94
N LEU A 37 -3.50 8.35 -12.35
CA LEU A 37 -4.39 8.01 -13.47
C LEU A 37 -5.85 8.33 -13.17
N LEU A 38 -6.36 7.91 -12.00
CA LEU A 38 -7.75 8.16 -11.61
C LEU A 38 -8.03 9.66 -11.41
N GLY A 39 -7.12 10.37 -10.76
CA GLY A 39 -7.22 11.82 -10.58
C GLY A 39 -7.26 12.58 -11.91
N GLY A 40 -6.44 12.16 -12.87
CA GLY A 40 -6.46 12.69 -14.25
C GLY A 40 -7.81 12.45 -14.95
N VAL A 41 -8.31 11.21 -14.93
CA VAL A 41 -9.59 10.85 -15.58
C VAL A 41 -10.77 11.61 -14.95
N ILE A 42 -10.84 11.68 -13.61
CA ILE A 42 -11.92 12.39 -12.91
C ILE A 42 -11.86 13.89 -13.23
N ARG A 43 -10.65 14.47 -13.24
CA ARG A 43 -10.44 15.86 -13.63
C ARG A 43 -10.91 16.12 -15.06
N ASP A 44 -10.52 15.28 -16.01
CA ASP A 44 -10.85 15.45 -17.43
C ASP A 44 -12.36 15.35 -17.69
N ILE A 45 -13.03 14.39 -17.05
CA ILE A 45 -14.51 14.27 -17.13
C ILE A 45 -15.18 15.51 -16.54
N THR A 46 -14.71 15.99 -15.38
CA THR A 46 -15.32 17.15 -14.71
C THR A 46 -15.07 18.44 -15.49
N LEU A 47 -13.89 18.59 -16.09
CA LEU A 47 -13.55 19.71 -16.98
C LEU A 47 -14.47 19.72 -18.20
N ALA A 48 -14.67 18.56 -18.85
CA ALA A 48 -15.52 18.44 -20.03
C ALA A 48 -16.99 18.81 -19.76
N ILE A 49 -17.48 18.56 -18.55
CA ILE A 49 -18.87 18.87 -18.16
C ILE A 49 -19.01 20.33 -17.69
N THR A 50 -18.05 20.83 -16.92
CA THR A 50 -18.21 22.10 -16.19
C THR A 50 -17.63 23.30 -16.91
N ASN A 51 -16.67 23.12 -17.83
CA ASN A 51 -15.91 24.20 -18.49
C ASN A 51 -15.25 25.21 -17.50
N GLN A 52 -15.11 24.84 -16.23
CA GLN A 52 -14.47 25.64 -15.18
C GLN A 52 -13.40 24.80 -14.47
N ASP A 53 -12.17 25.31 -14.48
CA ASP A 53 -11.02 24.61 -13.91
C ASP A 53 -11.13 24.37 -12.40
N LEU A 54 -11.66 25.37 -11.67
CA LEU A 54 -11.81 25.31 -10.21
C LEU A 54 -12.70 24.16 -9.74
N PHE A 55 -13.83 23.93 -10.41
CA PHE A 55 -14.79 22.91 -10.02
C PHE A 55 -14.23 21.48 -10.18
N SER A 56 -13.34 21.31 -11.15
CA SER A 56 -12.70 20.02 -11.44
C SER A 56 -11.73 19.60 -10.33
N TYR A 57 -11.01 20.55 -9.72
CA TYR A 57 -10.16 20.25 -8.57
C TYR A 57 -10.97 19.91 -7.31
N TYR A 58 -12.10 20.60 -7.07
CA TYR A 58 -12.98 20.25 -5.95
C TYR A 58 -13.53 18.83 -6.06
N ALA A 59 -13.87 18.38 -7.28
CA ALA A 59 -14.32 17.01 -7.52
C ALA A 59 -13.22 15.97 -7.22
N VAL A 60 -11.98 16.21 -7.66
CA VAL A 60 -10.85 15.30 -7.39
C VAL A 60 -10.55 15.22 -5.89
N TYR A 61 -10.41 16.36 -5.21
CA TYR A 61 -10.14 16.36 -3.76
C TYR A 61 -11.30 15.77 -2.95
N GLY A 62 -12.55 16.01 -3.36
CA GLY A 62 -13.71 15.38 -2.73
C GLY A 62 -13.68 13.86 -2.87
N PHE A 63 -13.28 13.35 -4.03
CA PHE A 63 -13.11 11.92 -4.26
C PHE A 63 -11.97 11.32 -3.43
N GLU A 64 -10.83 12.01 -3.31
CA GLU A 64 -9.72 11.58 -2.45
C GLU A 64 -10.13 11.49 -0.98
N ILE A 65 -10.92 12.44 -0.47
CA ILE A 65 -11.45 12.41 0.91
C ILE A 65 -12.31 11.16 1.13
N ILE A 66 -13.14 10.78 0.15
CA ILE A 66 -13.96 9.57 0.23
C ILE A 66 -13.07 8.32 0.29
N LEU A 67 -12.04 8.24 -0.56
CA LEU A 67 -11.08 7.14 -0.53
C LEU A 67 -10.35 7.04 0.83
N LEU A 68 -9.97 8.17 1.42
CA LEU A 68 -9.36 8.21 2.75
C LEU A 68 -10.32 7.73 3.84
N MET A 69 -11.60 8.11 3.78
CA MET A 69 -12.61 7.59 4.71
C MET A 69 -12.78 6.08 4.58
N PHE A 70 -12.71 5.54 3.37
CA PHE A 70 -12.71 4.09 3.16
C PHE A 70 -11.43 3.42 3.65
N ALA A 71 -10.27 4.06 3.53
CA ALA A 71 -8.99 3.51 3.99
C ALA A 71 -8.88 3.48 5.53
N PHE A 72 -9.48 4.44 6.22
CA PHE A 72 -9.43 4.59 7.67
C PHE A 72 -9.79 3.31 8.47
N PRO A 73 -10.92 2.61 8.21
CA PRO A 73 -11.26 1.38 8.94
C PRO A 73 -10.25 0.26 8.73
N TYR A 74 -9.65 0.11 7.54
CA TYR A 74 -8.66 -0.94 7.26
C TYR A 74 -7.39 -0.79 8.10
N ILE A 75 -7.01 0.46 8.43
CA ILE A 75 -5.86 0.72 9.31
C ILE A 75 -6.20 0.33 10.75
N MET A 76 -7.45 0.51 11.19
CA MET A 76 -7.89 0.15 12.55
C MET A 76 -8.09 -1.34 12.76
N GLU A 77 -8.48 -2.08 11.70
CA GLU A 77 -8.69 -3.52 11.76
C GLU A 77 -7.40 -4.34 11.55
N LEU A 78 -6.26 -3.66 11.37
CA LEU A 78 -4.96 -4.28 11.17
C LEU A 78 -4.44 -4.93 12.47
N ASP A 79 -4.91 -6.15 12.74
CA ASP A 79 -4.47 -6.95 13.87
C ASP A 79 -3.02 -7.42 13.69
N VAL A 80 -2.11 -6.77 14.43
CA VAL A 80 -0.67 -7.08 14.47
C VAL A 80 -0.42 -8.54 14.89
N THR A 81 -1.36 -9.16 15.62
CA THR A 81 -1.26 -10.53 16.13
C THR A 81 -1.31 -11.56 14.99
N ARG A 82 -2.21 -11.37 14.01
CA ARG A 82 -2.29 -12.23 12.81
C ARG A 82 -1.10 -12.05 11.87
N PHE A 83 -0.58 -10.82 11.75
CA PHE A 83 0.59 -10.56 10.92
C PHE A 83 1.84 -11.27 11.47
N ARG A 84 1.96 -11.37 12.80
CA ARG A 84 3.04 -12.11 13.47
C ARG A 84 2.92 -13.62 13.26
N GLU A 85 1.71 -14.16 13.22
CA GLU A 85 1.46 -15.60 12.98
C GLU A 85 1.82 -16.01 11.53
N ILE A 86 1.45 -15.20 10.54
CA ILE A 86 1.80 -15.43 9.13
C ILE A 86 3.30 -15.22 8.87
N ALA A 87 3.93 -14.25 9.53
CA ALA A 87 5.36 -13.98 9.37
C ALA A 87 6.28 -15.05 9.99
N GLN A 88 5.78 -15.81 10.96
CA GLN A 88 6.48 -16.91 11.65
C GLN A 88 6.32 -18.28 10.97
N ILE A 89 5.54 -18.38 9.88
CA ILE A 89 5.51 -19.60 9.05
C ILE A 89 6.91 -19.77 8.43
N ASN A 90 7.73 -20.55 9.12
CA ASN A 90 9.06 -20.93 8.67
C ASN A 90 8.88 -21.75 7.40
N VAL A 91 9.31 -21.19 6.27
CA VAL A 91 9.33 -21.89 4.97
C VAL A 91 10.12 -23.21 5.10
N THR A 92 11.09 -23.26 6.01
CA THR A 92 11.84 -24.46 6.40
C THR A 92 10.96 -25.58 6.98
N GLU A 93 9.89 -25.23 7.71
CA GLU A 93 8.94 -26.21 8.27
C GLU A 93 8.03 -26.78 7.18
N ILE A 94 7.57 -25.95 6.23
CA ILE A 94 6.77 -26.41 5.09
C ILE A 94 7.61 -27.31 4.17
N LEU A 95 8.87 -26.94 3.93
CA LEU A 95 9.82 -27.74 3.15
C LEU A 95 10.20 -29.05 3.86
N ALA A 96 10.34 -29.04 5.19
CA ALA A 96 10.55 -30.27 5.96
C ALA A 96 9.32 -31.20 5.89
N LYS A 97 8.10 -30.64 5.96
CA LYS A 97 6.85 -31.43 5.88
C LYS A 97 6.55 -31.99 4.49
N THR A 98 7.08 -31.39 3.44
CA THR A 98 6.93 -31.88 2.05
C THR A 98 8.10 -32.76 1.61
N GLY A 99 9.27 -32.64 2.24
CA GLY A 99 10.41 -33.54 2.03
C GLY A 99 10.29 -34.91 2.70
N ASP A 100 9.46 -35.04 3.74
CA ASP A 100 9.18 -36.32 4.45
C ASP A 100 8.00 -37.10 3.81
N ALA A 101 7.34 -36.52 2.80
CA ALA A 101 6.20 -37.10 2.09
C ALA A 101 6.54 -37.62 0.67
N ALA A 102 7.84 -37.65 0.32
CA ALA A 102 8.38 -38.18 -0.94
C ALA A 102 9.35 -39.34 -0.66
#